data_AF-A0A4Z0H074-F1
#
_entry.id   AF-A0A4Z0H074-F1
#
_cell.length_a   1.000
_cell.length_b   1.000
_cell.length_c   1.000
_cell.angle_alpha   90.00
_cell.angle_beta   90.00
_cell.angle_gamma   90.00
#
_symmetry.space_group_name_H-M   'P 1'
#
loop_
_entity.id
_entity.type
_entity.pdbx_description
1 polymer ?
#
loop_
_entity_poly.entity_id
_entity_poly.type
_entity_poly.pdbx_seq_one_letter_code
_entity_poly.pdbx_strand_id
1 'polypeptide(L)'
;MKLSGYDSPVERVVRQDLVLSELCMEKEWKVYRRFSDIGFLGDPIRRAELIEMRNLVESPTCPVDLMVMYSVFAVRGDSKMNEDLFLENVKGIGEIYFHKQKLWMDYDRLRFFLRGPQFVRMPLKKEKPVRLIKRERA
;
A
#
# COMPACT_ATOMS: atom_id res chain seq x y z
N MET A 1 -21.91 -7.68 -17.42
CA MET A 1 -21.29 -6.64 -18.27
C MET A 1 -19.84 -7.03 -18.48
N LYS A 2 -19.46 -7.48 -19.69
CA LYS A 2 -18.08 -7.83 -20.05
C LYS A 2 -17.45 -6.63 -20.74
N LEU A 3 -16.35 -6.10 -20.20
CA LEU A 3 -15.44 -5.22 -20.93
C LEU A 3 -14.07 -5.91 -20.92
N SER A 4 -13.76 -6.61 -22.01
CA SER A 4 -12.42 -7.10 -22.30
C SER A 4 -11.81 -6.23 -23.39
N GLY A 5 -10.68 -5.58 -23.10
CA GLY A 5 -9.79 -5.04 -24.12
C GLY A 5 -9.28 -3.64 -23.81
N TYR A 6 -8.20 -3.56 -23.03
CA TYR A 6 -7.33 -2.39 -22.81
C TYR A 6 -7.99 -1.14 -22.21
N ASP A 7 -8.09 -1.11 -20.88
CA ASP A 7 -8.22 0.18 -20.17
C ASP A 7 -6.97 1.02 -20.49
N SER A 8 -7.18 2.23 -21.02
CA SER A 8 -6.13 3.25 -21.08
C SER A 8 -5.54 3.45 -19.68
N PRO A 9 -4.27 3.86 -19.54
CA PRO A 9 -3.68 3.99 -18.20
C PRO A 9 -4.44 4.99 -17.31
N VAL A 10 -5.08 6.01 -17.90
CA VAL A 10 -5.99 6.93 -17.20
C VAL A 10 -7.24 6.21 -16.69
N GLU A 11 -7.94 5.46 -17.53
CA GLU A 11 -9.12 4.67 -17.11
C GLU A 11 -8.77 3.66 -16.03
N ARG A 12 -7.56 3.11 -16.07
CA ARG A 12 -7.05 2.21 -15.03
C ARG A 12 -6.89 2.93 -13.69
N VAL A 13 -6.29 4.12 -13.67
CA VAL A 13 -6.13 4.93 -12.45
C VAL A 13 -7.50 5.33 -11.89
N VAL A 14 -8.40 5.82 -12.75
CA VAL A 14 -9.77 6.17 -12.35
C VAL A 14 -10.50 4.96 -11.77
N ARG A 15 -10.41 3.78 -12.40
CA ARG A 15 -11.03 2.57 -11.86
C ARG A 15 -10.43 2.17 -10.51
N GLN A 16 -9.12 2.31 -10.33
CA GLN A 16 -8.48 2.02 -9.05
C GLN A 16 -8.94 2.96 -7.94
N ASP A 17 -9.04 4.27 -8.22
CA ASP A 17 -9.54 5.26 -7.27
C ASP A 17 -11.02 5.01 -6.90
N LEU A 18 -11.85 4.64 -7.87
CA LEU A 18 -13.24 4.25 -7.61
C LEU A 18 -13.32 3.04 -6.70
N VAL A 19 -12.55 1.98 -6.98
CA VAL A 19 -12.53 0.77 -6.14
C VAL A 19 -12.07 1.08 -4.72
N LEU A 20 -11.06 1.94 -4.55
CA LEU A 20 -10.60 2.35 -3.22
C LEU A 20 -11.62 3.23 -2.50
N SER A 21 -12.31 4.11 -3.23
CA SER A 21 -13.37 4.95 -2.69
C SER A 21 -14.55 4.10 -2.19
N GLU A 22 -15.00 3.14 -2.99
CA GLU A 22 -16.04 2.18 -2.61
C GLU A 22 -15.61 1.36 -1.39
N LEU A 23 -14.39 0.83 -1.37
CA LEU A 23 -13.84 0.12 -0.21
C LEU A 23 -13.88 0.98 1.06
N CYS A 24 -13.42 2.23 1.00
CA CYS A 24 -13.41 3.11 2.16
C CYS A 24 -14.84 3.41 2.65
N MET A 25 -15.79 3.58 1.73
CA MET A 25 -17.20 3.74 2.07
C MET A 25 -17.78 2.49 2.75
N GLU A 26 -17.56 1.30 2.18
CA GLU A 26 -18.02 0.03 2.73
C GLU A 26 -17.45 -0.28 4.12
N LYS A 27 -16.24 0.21 4.39
CA LYS A 27 -15.54 0.03 5.66
C LYS A 27 -15.76 1.18 6.64
N GLU A 28 -16.54 2.18 6.27
CA GLU A 28 -16.75 3.41 7.05
C GLU A 28 -15.43 4.13 7.39
N TRP A 29 -14.42 3.98 6.54
CA TRP A 29 -13.13 4.64 6.68
C TRP A 29 -13.18 6.07 6.16
N LYS A 30 -12.90 7.04 7.05
CA LYS A 30 -12.87 8.45 6.69
C LYS A 30 -11.60 8.78 5.91
N VAL A 31 -11.77 9.12 4.63
CA VAL A 31 -10.65 9.54 3.77
C VAL A 31 -10.22 10.96 4.11
N TYR A 32 -9.02 11.11 4.67
CA TYR A 32 -8.45 12.43 5.03
C TYR A 32 -7.86 13.16 3.81
N ARG A 33 -7.11 12.43 2.97
CA ARG A 33 -6.45 12.95 1.77
C ARG A 33 -6.41 11.86 0.70
N ARG A 34 -6.47 12.24 -0.56
CA ARG A 34 -6.27 11.36 -1.73
C ARG A 34 -5.06 11.83 -2.51
N PHE A 35 -4.27 10.88 -3.00
CA PHE A 35 -3.14 11.11 -3.89
C PHE A 35 -3.40 10.26 -5.14
N SER A 36 -3.46 10.88 -6.32
CA SER A 36 -3.72 10.16 -7.57
C SER A 36 -3.00 10.79 -8.76
N ASP A 37 -2.34 9.97 -9.56
CA ASP A 37 -1.58 10.34 -10.76
C ASP A 37 -2.46 10.56 -12.01
N ILE A 38 -3.65 11.16 -11.89
CA ILE A 38 -4.58 11.33 -13.04
C ILE A 38 -3.92 12.10 -14.21
N GLY A 39 -2.87 12.89 -13.95
CA GLY A 39 -2.14 13.63 -14.98
C GLY A 39 -1.01 12.86 -15.70
N PHE A 40 -0.57 11.69 -15.24
CA PHE A 40 0.65 11.06 -15.75
C PHE A 40 0.55 9.53 -15.82
N LEU A 41 0.71 9.02 -17.05
CA LEU A 41 0.59 7.63 -17.46
C LEU A 41 1.57 6.71 -16.68
N GLY A 42 1.18 6.25 -15.50
CA GLY A 42 1.95 5.22 -14.77
C GLY A 42 3.26 5.71 -14.16
N ASP A 43 3.39 7.01 -13.89
CA ASP A 43 4.46 7.52 -13.04
C ASP A 43 4.22 7.01 -11.60
N PRO A 44 5.27 6.60 -10.86
CA PRO A 44 5.18 6.20 -9.46
C PRO A 44 4.85 7.38 -8.55
N ILE A 45 4.37 7.10 -7.31
CA ILE A 45 4.13 8.13 -6.28
C ILE A 45 5.34 9.07 -6.25
N ARG A 46 5.08 10.34 -6.55
CA ARG A 46 6.16 11.30 -6.75
C ARG A 46 6.79 11.64 -5.41
N ARG A 47 8.08 11.96 -5.42
CA ARG A 47 8.79 12.46 -4.22
C ARG A 47 8.05 13.66 -3.59
N ALA A 48 7.41 14.51 -4.40
CA ALA A 48 6.59 15.62 -3.91
C ALA A 48 5.37 15.14 -3.10
N GLU A 49 4.65 14.12 -3.57
CA GLU A 49 3.52 13.55 -2.84
C GLU A 49 3.98 12.84 -1.57
N LEU A 50 5.10 12.12 -1.61
CA LEU A 50 5.70 11.52 -0.42
C LEU A 50 6.13 12.57 0.61
N ILE A 51 6.63 13.73 0.16
CA ILE A 51 6.94 14.87 1.04
C ILE A 51 5.66 15.47 1.62
N GLU A 52 4.60 15.63 0.82
CA GLU A 52 3.31 16.13 1.31
C GLU A 52 2.70 15.17 2.34
N MET A 53 2.75 13.86 2.08
CA MET A 53 2.37 12.83 3.05
C MET A 53 3.18 12.97 4.35
N ARG A 54 4.51 13.15 4.25
CA ARG A 54 5.35 13.31 5.45
C ARG A 54 4.94 14.54 6.26
N ASN A 55 4.77 15.68 5.60
CA ASN A 55 4.35 16.92 6.25
C ASN A 55 2.98 16.78 6.94
N LEU A 56 2.07 15.99 6.34
CA LEU A 56 0.80 15.65 6.97
C LEU A 56 1.00 14.78 8.21
N VAL A 57 1.77 13.70 8.10
CA VAL A 57 2.00 12.73 9.18
C VAL A 57 2.77 13.33 10.36
N GLU A 58 3.69 14.26 10.10
CA GLU A 58 4.43 14.99 11.13
C GLU A 58 3.60 16.08 11.83
N SER A 59 2.41 16.41 11.32
CA SER A 59 1.52 17.38 11.97
C SER A 59 0.98 16.79 13.29
N PRO A 60 1.07 17.53 14.41
CA PRO A 60 0.64 17.04 15.73
C PRO A 60 -0.88 16.76 15.82
N THR A 61 -1.64 17.18 14.82
CA THR A 61 -3.09 17.00 14.73
C THR A 61 -3.53 15.98 13.69
N CYS A 62 -2.58 15.29 13.03
CA CYS A 62 -2.90 14.33 11.99
C CYS A 62 -3.50 13.05 12.59
N PRO A 63 -4.78 12.72 12.29
CA PRO A 63 -5.42 11.53 12.84
C PRO A 63 -5.25 10.30 11.93
N VAL A 64 -4.30 10.33 10.98
CA VAL A 64 -4.18 9.29 9.95
C VAL A 64 -3.40 8.10 10.51
N ASP A 65 -4.06 6.95 10.60
CA ASP A 65 -3.53 5.68 11.11
C ASP A 65 -3.41 4.59 10.03
N LEU A 66 -3.97 4.84 8.83
CA LEU A 66 -4.00 3.88 7.73
C LEU A 66 -3.71 4.52 6.38
N MET A 67 -2.75 3.93 5.66
CA MET A 67 -2.54 4.15 4.23
C MET A 67 -3.25 3.05 3.43
N VAL A 68 -4.05 3.41 2.43
CA VAL A 68 -4.71 2.43 1.54
C VAL A 68 -4.15 2.55 0.13
N MET A 69 -3.66 1.45 -0.42
CA MET A 69 -3.16 1.38 -1.80
C MET A 69 -3.88 0.29 -2.59
N TYR A 70 -4.02 0.49 -3.90
CA TYR A 70 -4.68 -0.49 -4.75
C TYR A 70 -3.92 -1.81 -4.81
N SER A 71 -2.60 -1.79 -4.97
CA SER A 71 -1.81 -3.03 -5.02
C SER A 71 -0.35 -2.84 -4.63
N VAL A 72 0.30 -3.91 -4.18
CA VAL A 72 1.75 -3.94 -3.87
C VAL A 72 2.61 -3.59 -5.09
N PHE A 73 2.10 -3.77 -6.30
CA PHE A 73 2.83 -3.44 -7.54
C PHE A 73 2.94 -1.93 -7.75
N ALA A 74 2.05 -1.13 -7.15
CA ALA A 74 2.20 0.31 -7.11
C ALA A 74 3.45 0.75 -6.30
N VAL A 75 3.97 -0.15 -5.45
CA VAL A 75 5.19 0.07 -4.65
C VAL A 75 6.44 -0.55 -5.28
N ARG A 76 6.29 -1.36 -6.35
CA ARG A 76 7.43 -2.07 -6.98
C ARG A 76 8.12 -1.29 -8.11
N GLY A 77 7.61 -0.10 -8.46
CA GLY A 77 8.25 0.85 -9.40
C GLY A 77 9.37 1.68 -8.76
N ASP A 78 9.59 2.92 -9.20
CA ASP A 78 10.63 3.84 -8.66
C ASP A 78 10.44 4.23 -7.18
N SER A 79 9.56 3.57 -6.44
CA SER A 79 9.61 3.52 -4.97
C SER A 79 10.95 3.01 -4.48
N LYS A 80 11.74 2.28 -5.28
CA LYS A 80 13.17 2.02 -4.97
C LYS A 80 14.01 3.30 -4.88
N MET A 81 13.68 4.36 -5.63
CA MET A 81 14.41 5.63 -5.57
C MET A 81 14.02 6.47 -4.35
N ASN A 82 12.83 6.25 -3.77
CA ASN A 82 12.34 7.00 -2.59
C ASN A 82 11.90 6.06 -1.46
N GLU A 83 12.54 4.89 -1.36
CA GLU A 83 12.08 3.79 -0.52
C GLU A 83 12.11 4.15 0.96
N ASP A 84 13.17 4.83 1.39
CA ASP A 84 13.31 5.34 2.75
C ASP A 84 12.17 6.29 3.10
N LEU A 85 11.86 7.25 2.23
CA LEU A 85 10.80 8.23 2.47
C LEU A 85 9.41 7.58 2.51
N PHE A 86 9.17 6.57 1.66
CA PHE A 86 7.93 5.81 1.70
C PHE A 86 7.80 5.01 3.00
N LEU A 87 8.88 4.34 3.43
CA LEU A 87 8.91 3.61 4.70
C LEU A 87 8.77 4.55 5.91
N GLU A 88 9.33 5.76 5.86
CA GLU A 88 9.16 6.79 6.90
C GLU A 88 7.70 7.21 7.03
N ASN A 89 7.01 7.46 5.91
CA ASN A 89 5.59 7.77 5.92
C ASN A 89 4.76 6.65 6.54
N VAL A 90 5.00 5.40 6.14
CA VAL A 90 4.28 4.25 6.72
C VAL A 90 4.62 4.07 8.20
N LYS A 91 5.87 4.35 8.62
CA LYS A 91 6.25 4.33 10.03
C LYS A 91 5.49 5.36 10.87
N GLY A 92 5.27 6.55 10.32
CA GLY A 92 4.51 7.60 11.02
C GLY A 92 3.00 7.36 11.01
N ILE A 93 2.46 6.71 9.97
CA ILE A 93 1.05 6.34 9.87
C ILE A 93 0.72 5.12 10.74
N GLY A 94 1.57 4.10 10.73
CA GLY A 94 1.38 2.84 11.45
C GLY A 94 1.19 1.66 10.51
N GLU A 95 0.13 1.70 9.68
CA GLU A 95 -0.23 0.57 8.81
C GLU A 95 -0.50 0.97 7.35
N ILE A 96 -0.27 0.01 6.45
CA ILE A 96 -0.67 0.07 5.05
C ILE A 96 -1.50 -1.15 4.65
N TYR A 97 -2.58 -0.91 3.91
CA TYR A 97 -3.44 -1.95 3.34
C TYR A 97 -3.41 -1.94 1.81
N PHE A 98 -3.08 -3.10 1.23
CA PHE A 98 -3.10 -3.34 -0.21
C PHE A 98 -4.37 -4.06 -0.64
N HIS A 99 -5.31 -3.34 -1.24
CA HIS A 99 -6.65 -3.86 -1.58
C HIS A 99 -6.61 -5.11 -2.47
N LYS A 100 -5.90 -5.07 -3.60
CA LYS A 100 -5.87 -6.17 -4.59
C LYS A 100 -5.30 -7.47 -4.00
N GLN A 101 -4.40 -7.38 -3.02
CA GLN A 101 -3.80 -8.53 -2.34
C GLN A 101 -4.52 -8.89 -1.03
N LYS A 102 -5.45 -8.04 -0.55
CA LYS A 102 -6.05 -8.13 0.79
C LYS A 102 -4.98 -8.27 1.88
N LEU A 103 -3.95 -7.43 1.80
CA LEU A 103 -2.72 -7.59 2.57
C LEU A 103 -2.46 -6.36 3.44
N TRP A 104 -2.34 -6.59 4.74
CA TRP A 104 -1.95 -5.61 5.74
C TRP A 104 -0.45 -5.72 6.01
N MET A 105 0.24 -4.58 6.04
CA MET A 105 1.63 -4.50 6.46
C MET A 105 1.82 -3.36 7.44
N ASP A 106 2.58 -3.64 8.50
CA ASP A 106 3.23 -2.64 9.32
C ASP A 106 4.58 -2.24 8.67
N TYR A 107 5.26 -1.27 9.29
CA TYR A 107 6.59 -0.84 8.86
C TYR A 107 7.57 -2.01 8.65
N ASP A 108 7.64 -2.97 9.58
CA ASP A 108 8.65 -4.04 9.54
C ASP A 108 8.37 -5.03 8.41
N ARG A 109 7.10 -5.41 8.22
CA ARG A 109 6.67 -6.29 7.13
C ARG A 109 6.87 -5.61 5.77
N LEU A 110 6.55 -4.34 5.66
CA LEU A 110 6.74 -3.56 4.44
C LEU A 110 8.23 -3.42 4.13
N ARG A 111 9.05 -3.06 5.13
CA ARG A 111 10.51 -2.98 5.00
C ARG A 111 11.10 -4.30 4.53
N PHE A 112 10.68 -5.42 5.13
CA PHE A 112 11.11 -6.76 4.72
C PHE A 112 10.68 -7.07 3.29
N PHE A 113 9.46 -6.70 2.89
CA PHE A 113 8.95 -6.90 1.54
C PHE A 113 9.74 -6.13 0.48
N LEU A 114 10.15 -4.89 0.76
CA LEU A 114 10.88 -4.03 -0.19
C LEU A 114 12.37 -4.36 -0.24
N ARG A 115 13.02 -4.49 0.91
CA ARG A 115 14.48 -4.66 1.03
C ARG A 115 14.93 -6.11 1.01
N GLY A 116 14.00 -7.05 1.20
CA GLY A 116 14.35 -8.41 1.58
C GLY A 116 15.06 -8.46 2.94
N PRO A 117 15.63 -9.63 3.31
CA PRO A 117 16.48 -9.74 4.48
C PRO A 117 17.82 -9.05 4.20
N GLN A 118 17.90 -7.73 4.38
CA GLN A 118 19.18 -7.04 4.50
C GLN A 118 19.82 -7.47 5.83
N PHE A 119 20.53 -8.61 5.82
CA PHE A 119 21.36 -9.16 6.92
C PHE A 119 21.07 -8.59 8.32
N VAL A 120 19.85 -8.74 8.81
CA VAL A 120 19.70 -8.92 10.25
C VAL A 120 20.09 -10.37 10.45
N ARG A 121 21.25 -10.63 11.06
CA ARG A 121 21.60 -11.94 11.60
C ARG A 121 20.59 -12.27 12.72
N MET A 122 19.33 -12.46 12.38
CA MET A 122 18.44 -13.24 13.21
C MET A 122 18.88 -14.69 13.03
N PRO A 123 19.16 -15.44 14.11
CA PRO A 123 19.37 -16.87 13.97
C PRO A 123 18.10 -17.43 13.31
N LEU A 124 18.25 -17.92 12.08
CA LEU A 124 17.20 -18.62 11.36
C LEU A 124 16.84 -19.86 12.18
N LYS A 125 15.85 -19.75 13.07
CA LYS A 125 15.00 -20.90 13.31
C LYS A 125 14.30 -21.15 11.97
N LYS A 126 14.66 -22.27 11.35
CA LYS A 126 14.02 -22.77 10.13
C LYS A 126 12.55 -23.03 10.41
N GLU A 127 11.71 -22.00 10.33
CA GLU A 127 10.26 -22.20 10.33
C GLU A 127 9.85 -22.61 8.91
N LYS A 128 9.52 -23.89 8.80
CA LYS A 128 8.94 -24.52 7.61
C LYS A 128 7.56 -23.91 7.34
N PRO A 129 7.05 -23.89 6.10
CA PRO A 129 5.72 -23.39 5.82
C PRO A 129 4.67 -24.18 6.60
N VAL A 130 3.91 -23.50 7.46
CA VAL A 130 2.82 -24.12 8.23
C VAL A 130 1.50 -23.93 7.48
N ARG A 131 0.74 -25.01 7.34
CA ARG A 131 -0.69 -24.98 7.05
C ARG A 131 -1.38 -25.87 8.08
N LEU A 132 -2.33 -25.30 8.83
CA LEU A 132 -3.29 -26.09 9.59
C LEU A 132 -4.69 -25.71 9.13
N ILE A 133 -5.35 -26.68 8.50
CA ILE A 133 -6.73 -26.60 8.04
C ILE A 133 -7.49 -27.67 8.82
N LYS A 134 -8.57 -27.29 9.50
CA LYS A 134 -9.63 -28.22 9.87
C LYS A 134 -10.88 -27.81 9.09
N ARG A 135 -11.23 -28.59 8.07
CA ARG A 135 -12.56 -28.50 7.45
C ARG A 135 -13.46 -29.43 8.24
N GLU A 136 -14.40 -28.87 9.01
CA GLU A 136 -15.56 -29.63 9.46
C GLU A 136 -16.70 -29.36 8.48
N ARG A 137 -17.23 -30.45 7.93
CA ARG A 137 -18.40 -30.48 7.06
C ARG A 137 -19.64 -30.21 7.91
N ALA A 138 -20.49 -29.30 7.44
CA ALA A 138 -21.94 -29.46 7.42
C ALA A 138 -22.47 -28.58 6.28
#